data_AF-A0A1G9MWC1-F1
#
_entry.id   AF-A0A1G9MWC1-F1
#
_cell.length_a   1.000
_cell.length_b   1.000
_cell.length_c   1.000
_cell.angle_alpha   90.00
_cell.angle_beta   90.00
_cell.angle_gamma   90.00
#
_symmetry.space_group_name_H-M   'P 1'
#
loop_
_entity.id
_entity.type
_entity.pdbx_description
1 polymer ?
#
loop_
_entity_poly.entity_id
_entity_poly.type
_entity_poly.pdbx_seq_one_letter_code
_entity_poly.pdbx_strand_id
1 'polypeptide(L)'
;MLSGMTTPVRCTECDGRGWKIVTRRGHVAAAGLGLAASALEDCLHCPGPAETPQERFEWEVRIPSEQGDALGPCGSSAFQATAMDELRKAMRGVPGGVSVRGSIVHKVFDFGAGPDALSSRQIFRAHLDPAGSVLFERATT
;
A
#
# COMPACT_ATOMS: atom_id res chain seq x y z
N MET A 1 -19.58 -3.90 33.60
CA MET A 1 -20.01 -2.78 32.73
C MET A 1 -19.88 -3.27 31.30
N LEU A 2 -21.02 -3.54 30.65
CA LEU A 2 -21.10 -4.16 29.34
C LEU A 2 -20.60 -3.19 28.27
N SER A 3 -19.47 -3.51 27.66
CA SER A 3 -19.03 -2.92 26.40
C SER A 3 -20.13 -3.20 25.36
N GLY A 4 -20.88 -2.16 25.00
CA GLY A 4 -21.74 -2.19 23.83
C GLY A 4 -20.87 -2.38 22.60
N MET A 5 -20.75 -3.61 22.12
CA MET A 5 -20.38 -3.92 20.74
C MET A 5 -21.43 -3.26 19.85
N THR A 6 -21.19 -2.00 19.50
CA THR A 6 -21.99 -1.29 18.51
C THR A 6 -21.44 -1.81 17.19
N THR A 7 -22.10 -2.81 16.62
CA THR A 7 -21.80 -3.27 15.27
C THR A 7 -21.82 -2.03 14.35
N PRO A 8 -20.74 -1.76 13.60
CA PRO A 8 -20.71 -0.59 12.73
C PRO A 8 -21.81 -0.74 11.67
N VAL A 9 -22.83 0.10 11.75
CA VAL A 9 -23.92 0.15 10.78
C VAL A 9 -23.41 0.88 9.54
N ARG A 10 -23.51 0.24 8.38
CA ARG A 10 -23.12 0.85 7.10
C ARG A 10 -23.98 2.09 6.83
N CYS A 11 -23.35 3.25 6.67
CA CYS A 11 -24.05 4.47 6.27
C CYS A 11 -24.58 4.32 4.85
N THR A 12 -25.90 4.38 4.65
CA THR A 12 -26.53 4.21 3.33
C THR A 12 -26.22 5.35 2.38
N GLU A 13 -25.96 6.55 2.90
CA GLU A 13 -25.68 7.75 2.11
C GLU A 13 -24.36 7.64 1.35
N CYS A 14 -23.28 7.23 2.02
CA CYS A 14 -21.98 7.03 1.38
C CYS A 14 -21.66 5.55 1.13
N ASP A 15 -22.63 4.65 1.33
CA ASP A 15 -22.44 3.20 1.29
C ASP A 15 -21.27 2.71 2.21
N GLY A 16 -21.14 3.37 3.37
CA GLY A 16 -20.07 3.15 4.35
C GLY A 16 -18.73 3.84 4.04
N ARG A 17 -18.54 4.48 2.88
CA ARG A 17 -17.25 5.06 2.47
C ARG A 17 -16.78 6.24 3.33
N GLY A 18 -17.68 6.99 3.95
CA GLY A 18 -17.36 8.23 4.65
C GLY A 18 -17.13 9.44 3.75
N TRP A 19 -17.15 9.25 2.43
CA TRP A 19 -17.00 10.29 1.43
C TRP A 19 -17.92 10.00 0.23
N LYS A 20 -18.21 11.03 -0.56
CA LYS A 20 -18.98 10.97 -1.81
C LYS A 20 -18.16 11.62 -2.93
N ILE A 21 -18.18 11.02 -4.13
CA ILE A 21 -17.64 11.66 -5.33
C ILE A 21 -18.70 12.65 -5.81
N VAL A 22 -18.42 13.94 -5.68
CA VAL A 22 -19.32 14.98 -6.16
C VAL A 22 -18.83 15.44 -7.52
N THR A 23 -19.56 15.06 -8.58
CA THR A 23 -19.39 15.66 -9.90
C THR A 23 -20.16 16.98 -9.91
N ARG A 24 -19.45 18.11 -9.78
CA ARG A 24 -20.08 19.43 -9.84
C ARG A 24 -20.61 19.68 -11.26
N ARG A 25 -21.90 19.43 -11.47
CA ARG A 25 -22.62 19.90 -12.67
C ARG A 25 -22.80 21.40 -12.56
N GLY A 26 -21.86 22.14 -13.14
CA GLY A 26 -21.99 23.59 -13.22
C GLY A 26 -20.69 24.30 -13.52
N HIS A 27 -20.12 24.05 -14.70
CA HIS A 27 -19.35 25.06 -15.43
C HIS A 27 -19.50 24.75 -16.92
N VAL A 28 -20.47 25.40 -17.57
CA VAL A 28 -20.69 25.33 -19.03
C VAL A 28 -19.45 25.79 -19.82
N ALA A 29 -18.45 26.40 -19.16
CA ALA A 29 -17.15 26.72 -19.73
C ALA A 29 -16.08 25.59 -19.63
N ALA A 30 -16.28 24.55 -18.82
CA ALA A 30 -15.26 23.51 -18.57
C ALA A 30 -15.28 22.35 -19.59
N ALA A 31 -16.35 22.23 -20.40
CA ALA A 31 -16.47 21.19 -21.42
C ALA A 31 -15.42 21.29 -22.55
N GLY A 32 -14.75 22.44 -22.69
CA GLY A 32 -13.68 22.64 -23.67
C GLY A 32 -12.29 22.19 -23.22
N LEU A 33 -12.08 21.80 -21.95
CA LEU A 33 -10.74 21.57 -21.38
C LEU A 33 -10.56 20.22 -20.66
N GLY A 34 -11.51 19.29 -20.76
CA GLY A 34 -11.33 17.92 -20.24
C GLY A 34 -11.12 17.79 -18.72
N LEU A 35 -11.44 18.84 -17.96
CA LEU A 35 -11.26 18.90 -16.51
C LEU A 35 -12.62 18.83 -15.81
N ALA A 36 -13.29 17.68 -15.89
CA ALA A 36 -14.26 17.32 -14.87
C ALA A 36 -13.46 16.94 -13.61
N ALA A 37 -13.11 17.93 -12.79
CA ALA A 37 -12.48 17.68 -11.51
C ALA A 37 -13.51 17.02 -10.57
N SER A 38 -13.52 15.69 -10.55
CA SER A 38 -14.20 14.93 -9.50
C SER A 38 -13.50 15.22 -8.18
N ALA A 39 -14.17 15.92 -7.26
CA ALA A 39 -13.66 16.15 -5.92
C ALA A 39 -14.24 15.08 -4.97
N LEU A 40 -13.38 14.53 -4.10
CA LEU A 40 -13.81 13.72 -2.96
C LEU A 40 -14.29 14.70 -1.88
N GLU A 41 -15.56 14.63 -1.53
CA GLU A 41 -16.15 15.42 -0.44
C GLU A 41 -16.58 14.49 0.69
N ASP A 42 -16.34 14.89 1.95
CA ASP A 42 -16.72 14.11 3.12
C ASP A 42 -18.24 13.90 3.18
N CYS A 43 -18.65 12.73 3.66
CA CYS A 43 -20.06 12.45 3.88
C CYS A 43 -20.55 13.24 5.09
N LEU A 44 -21.45 14.19 4.88
CA LEU A 44 -22.01 14.98 5.98
C LEU A 44 -22.93 14.17 6.93
N HIS A 45 -23.28 12.92 6.56
CA HIS A 45 -24.24 12.07 7.29
C HIS A 45 -23.58 11.02 8.19
N CYS A 46 -22.26 10.88 8.13
CA CYS A 46 -21.50 10.04 9.05
C CYS A 46 -20.12 10.66 9.27
N PRO A 47 -19.47 10.44 10.42
CA PRO A 47 -18.11 10.96 10.68
C PRO A 47 -17.03 10.35 9.78
N GLY A 48 -17.42 9.60 8.74
CA GLY A 48 -16.55 8.70 7.99
C GLY A 48 -16.09 7.50 8.82
N PRO A 49 -15.42 6.52 8.20
CA PRO A 49 -14.72 5.51 8.98
C PRO A 49 -13.68 6.19 9.87
N ALA A 50 -13.60 5.77 11.13
CA ALA A 50 -12.56 6.22 12.06
C ALA A 50 -11.15 5.81 11.61
N GLU A 51 -11.04 4.87 10.69
CA GLU A 51 -9.79 4.36 10.14
C GLU A 51 -9.61 4.84 8.70
N THR A 52 -8.60 5.67 8.50
CA THR A 52 -8.05 6.09 7.21
C THR A 52 -7.63 4.88 6.35
N PRO A 53 -7.57 5.00 5.00
CA PRO A 53 -6.99 3.97 4.14
C PRO A 53 -5.71 3.43 4.76
N GLN A 54 -5.65 2.11 4.99
CA GLN A 54 -4.47 1.54 5.62
C GLN A 54 -3.40 1.41 4.53
N GLU A 55 -2.34 2.19 4.68
CA GLU A 55 -1.12 2.08 3.88
C GLU A 55 -0.22 1.01 4.52
N ARG A 56 0.34 0.12 3.70
CA ARG A 56 1.29 -0.89 4.17
C ARG A 56 2.42 -1.10 3.18
N PHE A 57 3.61 -1.26 3.71
CA PHE A 57 4.82 -1.60 2.97
C PHE A 57 5.22 -3.01 3.33
N GLU A 58 5.07 -3.93 2.38
CA GLU A 58 5.55 -5.30 2.50
C GLU A 58 6.95 -5.40 1.93
N TRP A 59 7.79 -6.23 2.55
CA TRP A 59 9.14 -6.48 2.09
C TRP A 59 9.45 -7.97 2.13
N GLU A 60 10.29 -8.43 1.22
CA GLU A 60 10.71 -9.83 1.14
C GLU A 60 12.14 -9.95 0.62
N VAL A 61 12.84 -10.99 1.07
CA VAL A 61 14.09 -11.47 0.50
C VAL A 61 13.81 -12.70 -0.35
N ARG A 62 14.36 -12.73 -1.56
CA ARG A 62 14.37 -13.88 -2.46
C ARG A 62 15.77 -14.44 -2.59
N ILE A 63 15.88 -15.74 -2.40
CA ILE A 63 17.13 -16.49 -2.41
C ILE A 63 17.08 -17.45 -3.60
N PRO A 64 17.99 -17.37 -4.58
CA PRO A 64 18.07 -18.31 -5.69
C PRO A 64 18.21 -19.74 -5.17
N SER A 65 17.41 -20.64 -5.73
CA SER A 65 17.46 -22.08 -5.49
C SER A 65 17.40 -22.84 -6.81
N GLU A 66 17.64 -24.15 -6.78
CA GLU A 66 17.61 -24.99 -7.98
C GLU A 66 16.23 -25.00 -8.68
N GLN A 67 15.16 -24.69 -7.93
CA GLN A 67 13.78 -24.67 -8.42
C GLN A 67 13.30 -23.25 -8.78
N GLY A 68 14.20 -22.26 -8.78
CA GLY A 68 13.88 -20.84 -8.91
C GLY A 68 14.09 -20.07 -7.61
N ASP A 69 13.51 -18.88 -7.49
CA ASP A 69 13.66 -18.07 -6.28
C ASP A 69 12.84 -18.65 -5.12
N ALA A 70 13.51 -19.02 -4.04
CA ALA A 70 12.89 -19.36 -2.77
C ALA A 70 12.60 -18.08 -1.96
N LEU A 71 11.47 -18.08 -1.25
CA LEU A 71 11.13 -17.01 -0.32
C LEU A 71 11.98 -17.14 0.96
N GLY A 72 12.73 -16.09 1.27
CA GLY A 72 13.47 -15.92 2.51
C GLY A 72 12.67 -15.11 3.54
N PRO A 73 13.34 -14.41 4.47
CA PRO A 73 12.67 -13.52 5.42
C PRO A 73 11.79 -12.48 4.72
N CYS A 74 10.62 -12.22 5.30
CA CYS A 74 9.67 -11.23 4.81
C CYS A 74 8.93 -10.57 5.99
N GLY A 75 8.27 -9.45 5.73
CA GLY A 75 7.52 -8.73 6.75
C GLY A 75 6.71 -7.57 6.17
N SER A 76 6.08 -6.82 7.06
CA SER A 76 5.32 -5.62 6.67
C SER A 76 5.44 -4.52 7.72
N SER A 77 5.29 -3.27 7.29
CA SER A 77 5.30 -2.09 8.14
C SER A 77 4.31 -1.04 7.65
N ALA A 78 3.88 -0.15 8.54
CA ALA A 78 3.11 1.03 8.17
C ALA A 78 3.99 2.12 7.50
N PHE A 79 5.32 2.05 7.67
CA PHE A 79 6.25 3.08 7.17
C PHE A 79 7.27 2.51 6.19
N GLN A 80 7.44 3.19 5.05
CA GLN A 80 8.39 2.78 4.01
C GLN A 80 9.83 2.67 4.54
N ALA A 81 10.28 3.67 5.31
CA ALA A 81 11.65 3.69 5.85
C ALA A 81 11.91 2.48 6.75
N THR A 82 10.96 2.13 7.61
CA THR A 82 11.05 0.94 8.46
C THR A 82 11.09 -0.34 7.63
N ALA A 83 10.27 -0.47 6.59
CA ALA A 83 10.33 -1.62 5.70
C ALA A 83 11.69 -1.74 4.96
N MET A 84 12.27 -0.61 4.55
CA MET A 84 13.61 -0.58 3.94
C MET A 84 14.71 -0.99 4.92
N ASP A 85 14.63 -0.55 6.18
CA ASP A 85 15.61 -0.88 7.21
C ASP A 85 15.53 -2.36 7.61
N GLU A 86 14.32 -2.89 7.78
CA GLU A 86 14.10 -4.32 8.05
C GLU A 86 14.57 -5.20 6.89
N LEU A 87 14.28 -4.80 5.64
CA LEU A 87 14.80 -5.50 4.47
C LEU A 87 16.34 -5.47 4.43
N ARG A 88 16.96 -4.31 4.71
CA ARG A 88 18.42 -4.18 4.76
C ARG A 88 19.03 -5.11 5.80
N LYS A 89 18.43 -5.17 6.99
CA LYS A 89 18.84 -6.05 8.08
C LYS A 89 18.69 -7.53 7.68
N ALA A 90 17.56 -7.89 7.10
CA ALA A 90 17.28 -9.26 6.66
C ALA A 90 18.28 -9.73 5.57
N MET A 91 18.54 -8.90 4.56
CA MET A 91 19.48 -9.23 3.49
C MET A 91 20.91 -9.42 4.00
N ARG A 92 21.37 -8.56 4.93
CA ARG A 92 22.70 -8.72 5.56
C ARG A 92 22.79 -9.92 6.50
N GLY A 93 21.66 -10.40 7.01
CA GLY A 93 21.60 -11.59 7.85
C GLY A 93 21.72 -12.91 7.08
N VAL A 94 21.61 -12.88 5.75
CA VAL A 94 21.81 -14.08 4.92
C VAL A 94 23.30 -14.43 4.87
N PRO A 95 23.68 -15.72 4.99
CA PRO A 95 25.08 -16.13 4.89
C PRO A 95 25.78 -15.58 3.64
N GLY A 96 27.01 -15.08 3.85
CA GLY A 96 27.83 -14.54 2.76
C GLY A 96 28.10 -15.58 1.66
N GLY A 97 28.25 -15.10 0.43
CA GLY A 97 28.42 -15.95 -0.76
C GLY A 97 27.12 -16.41 -1.41
N VAL A 98 25.97 -16.13 -0.80
CA VAL A 98 24.65 -16.36 -1.40
C VAL A 98 24.16 -15.06 -2.05
N SER A 99 23.89 -15.11 -3.35
CA SER A 99 23.23 -14.00 -4.04
C SER A 99 21.81 -13.86 -3.51
N VAL A 100 21.38 -12.64 -3.17
CA VAL A 100 20.00 -12.39 -2.70
C VAL A 100 19.41 -11.15 -3.35
N ARG A 101 18.09 -11.19 -3.54
CA ARG A 101 17.32 -10.04 -4.02
C ARG A 101 16.31 -9.63 -2.95
N GLY A 102 16.09 -8.34 -2.81
CA GLY A 102 15.04 -7.78 -1.97
C GLY A 102 13.97 -7.10 -2.81
N SER A 103 12.75 -7.03 -2.30
CA SER A 103 11.70 -6.20 -2.88
C SER A 103 10.90 -5.49 -1.81
N ILE A 104 10.36 -4.32 -2.15
CA ILE A 104 9.36 -3.62 -1.33
C ILE A 104 8.14 -3.35 -2.19
N VAL A 105 6.99 -3.76 -1.68
CA VAL A 105 5.68 -3.59 -2.28
C VAL A 105 4.87 -2.62 -1.41
N HIS A 106 4.38 -1.57 -2.03
CA HIS A 106 3.43 -0.64 -1.44
C HIS A 106 2.02 -1.15 -1.71
N LYS A 107 1.24 -1.31 -0.64
CA LYS A 107 -0.16 -1.70 -0.66
C LYS A 107 -1.02 -0.60 -0.05
N VAL A 108 -2.03 -0.18 -0.79
CA VAL A 108 -3.09 0.70 -0.30
C VAL A 108 -4.37 -0.11 -0.22
N PHE A 109 -4.93 -0.21 0.99
CA PHE A 109 -6.19 -0.90 1.23
C PHE A 109 -7.33 0.14 1.20
N ASP A 110 -8.08 0.16 0.09
CA ASP A 110 -9.27 0.99 -0.04
C ASP A 110 -10.47 0.37 0.69
N PHE A 111 -11.24 1.19 1.41
CA PHE A 111 -12.40 0.73 2.16
C PHE A 111 -13.58 0.36 1.23
N GLY A 112 -14.22 -0.78 1.51
CA GLY A 112 -15.51 -1.15 0.91
C GLY A 112 -15.45 -1.69 -0.52
N ALA A 113 -14.25 -1.92 -1.03
CA ALA A 113 -14.05 -2.49 -2.34
C ALA A 113 -13.51 -3.92 -2.16
N GLY A 114 -13.97 -4.84 -3.03
CA GLY A 114 -13.64 -6.26 -2.93
C GLY A 114 -12.13 -6.53 -3.01
N PRO A 115 -11.68 -7.80 -2.94
CA PRO A 115 -10.26 -8.15 -3.06
C PRO A 115 -9.55 -7.55 -4.29
N ASP A 116 -10.29 -7.11 -5.30
CA ASP A 116 -9.82 -6.42 -6.51
C ASP A 116 -9.45 -4.93 -6.33
N ALA A 117 -9.67 -4.33 -5.15
CA ALA A 117 -9.35 -2.93 -4.88
C ALA A 117 -8.06 -2.71 -4.08
N LEU A 118 -7.29 -3.78 -3.92
CA LEU A 118 -5.92 -3.69 -3.45
C LEU A 118 -5.06 -3.06 -4.55
N SER A 119 -4.68 -1.80 -4.38
CA SER A 119 -3.57 -1.26 -5.17
C SER A 119 -2.27 -1.82 -4.60
N SER A 120 -1.61 -2.70 -5.36
CA SER A 120 -0.32 -3.29 -4.99
C SER A 120 0.71 -2.93 -6.05
N ARG A 121 1.78 -2.27 -5.64
CA ARG A 121 2.84 -1.84 -6.54
C ARG A 121 4.20 -2.11 -5.91
N GLN A 122 5.06 -2.82 -6.62
CA GLN A 122 6.46 -2.87 -6.26
C GLN A 122 7.08 -1.47 -6.45
N ILE A 123 7.67 -0.93 -5.40
CA ILE A 123 8.27 0.42 -5.39
C ILE A 123 9.79 0.38 -5.33
N PHE A 124 10.36 -0.69 -4.74
CA PHE A 124 11.81 -0.89 -4.72
C PHE A 124 12.22 -2.33 -5.02
N ARG A 125 13.40 -2.45 -5.62
CA ARG A 125 14.23 -3.64 -5.71
C ARG A 125 15.49 -3.40 -4.89
N ALA A 126 16.03 -4.44 -4.30
CA ALA A 126 17.28 -4.37 -3.58
C ALA A 126 18.22 -5.51 -3.97
N HIS A 127 19.51 -5.26 -3.95
CA HIS A 127 20.55 -6.27 -4.14
C HIS A 127 21.75 -5.96 -3.24
N LEU A 128 22.57 -6.98 -2.95
CA LEU A 128 23.85 -6.79 -2.28
C LEU A 128 24.93 -6.47 -3.32
N ASP A 129 25.72 -5.44 -3.05
CA ASP A 129 26.97 -5.20 -3.77
C ASP A 129 28.09 -6.13 -3.26
N PRO A 130 29.24 -6.21 -3.95
CA PRO A 130 30.38 -7.02 -3.50
C PRO A 130 30.96 -6.62 -2.13
N ALA A 131 30.68 -5.40 -1.64
CA ALA A 131 31.10 -4.93 -0.32
C ALA A 131 30.10 -5.27 0.79
N GLY A 132 28.98 -5.95 0.47
CA GLY A 132 27.91 -6.29 1.41
C GLY A 132 26.96 -5.13 1.72
N SER A 133 27.01 -4.04 0.96
CA SER A 133 26.06 -2.95 1.03
C SER A 133 24.78 -3.31 0.28
N VAL A 134 23.64 -2.93 0.84
CA VAL A 134 22.33 -3.13 0.20
C VAL A 134 22.02 -1.89 -0.63
N LEU A 135 21.97 -2.06 -1.95
CA LEU A 135 21.61 -1.02 -2.90
C LEU A 135 20.13 -1.13 -3.24
N PHE A 136 19.44 0.01 -3.28
CA PHE A 136 18.02 0.09 -3.62
C PHE A 136 17.85 0.76 -4.98
N GLU A 137 17.07 0.12 -5.84
CA GLU A 137 16.65 0.63 -7.13
C GLU A 137 15.15 0.87 -7.09
N ARG A 138 14.72 2.05 -7.56
CA ARG A 138 13.29 2.34 -7.68
C ARG A 138 12.71 1.52 -8.83
N ALA A 139 11.62 0.82 -8.57
CA ALA A 139 10.93 0.09 -9.62
C ALA A 139 10.28 1.10 -10.59
N THR A 140 10.72 1.09 -11.84
CA THR A 140 10.04 1.77 -12.94
C THR A 140 8.73 1.02 -13.18
N THR A 141 7.61 1.66 -12.81
CA THR A 141 6.27 1.22 -13.23
C THR A 141 6.12 1.20 -14.72
#